data_AF-H8I5Q4-F1
#
_entry.id   AF-H8I5Q4-F1
#
_cell.length_a   1.000
_cell.length_b   1.000
_cell.length_c   1.000
_cell.angle_alpha   90.00
_cell.angle_beta   90.00
_cell.angle_gamma   90.00
#
_symmetry.space_group_name_H-M   'P 1'
#
loop_
_entity.id
_entity.type
_entity.pdbx_description
1 polymer ?
#
loop_
_entity_poly.entity_id
_entity_poly.type
_entity_poly.pdbx_seq_one_letter_code
_entity_poly.pdbx_strand_id
1 'polypeptide(L)'
;MSRELSEYDWQIFRKLCPELPEGSRYRSILPPLSRFYSKSKEDFVQRVERLTDEELDYLVGLVENGEECLSCIVPEYKEAFVEMVERRSPKRAEKFRKLIDFLETPS
;
A
#
# COMPACT_ATOMS: atom_id res chain seq x y z
N MET A 1 14.10 -2.25 12.72
CA MET A 1 15.17 -2.79 11.86
C MET A 1 14.94 -2.26 10.46
N SER A 2 15.98 -1.73 9.81
CA SER A 2 15.87 -1.01 8.54
C SER A 2 15.63 -1.99 7.38
N ARG A 3 14.37 -2.09 6.91
CA ARG A 3 14.03 -2.82 5.69
C ARG A 3 14.49 -2.05 4.44
N GLU A 4 14.96 -2.80 3.45
CA GLU A 4 15.24 -2.35 2.09
C GLU A 4 14.18 -2.97 1.17
N LEU A 5 13.61 -2.17 0.26
CA LEU A 5 12.64 -2.65 -0.73
C LEU A 5 13.34 -3.66 -1.65
N SER A 6 12.77 -4.84 -1.82
CA SER A 6 13.25 -5.85 -2.77
C SER A 6 13.01 -5.38 -4.21
N GLU A 7 13.62 -6.05 -5.18
CA GLU A 7 13.44 -5.72 -6.59
C GLU A 7 11.96 -5.75 -7.03
N TYR A 8 11.16 -6.64 -6.44
CA TYR A 8 9.72 -6.73 -6.71
C TYR A 8 8.93 -5.54 -6.13
N ASP A 9 9.26 -5.11 -4.91
CA ASP A 9 8.71 -3.89 -4.31
C ASP A 9 8.98 -2.66 -5.20
N TRP A 10 10.20 -2.56 -5.72
CA TRP A 10 10.59 -1.51 -6.65
C TRP A 10 9.81 -1.54 -7.96
N GLN A 11 9.50 -2.73 -8.48
CA GLN A 11 8.66 -2.88 -9.67
C GLN A 11 7.24 -2.39 -9.43
N ILE A 12 6.61 -2.80 -8.33
CA ILE A 12 5.28 -2.32 -7.92
C ILE A 12 5.31 -0.80 -7.74
N PHE A 13 6.33 -0.28 -7.06
CA PHE A 13 6.40 1.15 -6.79
C PHE A 13 6.61 1.98 -8.05
N ARG A 14 7.43 1.50 -9.00
CA ARG A 14 7.56 2.10 -10.34
C ARG A 14 6.26 2.04 -11.14
N LYS A 15 5.47 0.99 -10.97
CA LYS A 15 4.17 0.87 -11.67
C LYS A 15 3.15 1.88 -11.13
N LEU A 16 3.14 2.07 -9.82
CA LEU A 16 2.35 3.09 -9.13
C LEU A 16 2.82 4.52 -9.47
N CYS A 17 4.14 4.70 -9.55
CA CYS A 17 4.81 5.98 -9.79
C CYS A 17 5.95 5.83 -10.81
N PRO A 18 5.64 5.93 -12.12
CA PRO A 18 6.68 5.89 -13.15
C PRO A 18 7.63 7.08 -13.10
N GLU A 19 7.24 8.18 -12.43
CA GLU A 19 8.07 9.38 -12.22
C GLU A 19 9.00 9.28 -11.00
N LEU A 20 9.11 8.10 -10.36
CA LEU A 20 10.03 7.88 -9.24
C LEU A 20 11.49 8.07 -9.68
N PRO A 21 12.26 8.96 -9.03
CA PRO A 21 13.67 9.10 -9.34
C PRO A 21 14.44 7.84 -8.93
N GLU A 22 15.26 7.35 -9.86
CA GLU A 22 16.15 6.22 -9.66
C GLU A 22 17.14 6.53 -8.53
N GLY A 23 17.24 5.65 -7.52
CA GLY A 23 18.12 5.86 -6.36
C GLY A 23 17.44 6.39 -5.11
N SER A 24 16.11 6.55 -5.13
CA SER A 24 15.36 6.78 -3.89
C SER A 24 15.56 5.61 -2.91
N ARG A 25 15.76 5.88 -1.62
CA ARG A 25 15.85 4.83 -0.58
C ARG A 25 14.60 4.85 0.27
N TYR A 26 13.49 4.41 -0.31
CA TYR A 26 12.25 4.24 0.43
C TYR A 26 12.29 2.92 1.21
N ARG A 27 11.66 2.94 2.39
CA ARG A 27 11.55 1.78 3.28
C ARG A 27 10.14 1.19 3.32
N SER A 28 9.19 1.90 2.71
CA SER A 28 7.78 1.54 2.56
C SER A 28 7.29 2.19 1.27
N ILE A 29 6.29 1.60 0.63
CA ILE A 29 5.69 2.04 -0.63
C ILE A 29 4.53 2.98 -0.32
N LEU A 30 3.60 2.56 0.55
CA LEU A 30 2.35 3.29 0.80
C LEU A 30 2.51 4.66 1.50
N PRO A 31 3.34 4.84 2.54
CA PRO A 31 3.54 6.14 3.17
C PRO A 31 4.10 7.22 2.21
N PRO A 32 5.18 6.96 1.43
CA PRO A 32 5.64 7.94 0.46
C PRO A 32 4.68 8.07 -0.73
N LEU A 33 4.01 6.99 -1.16
CA LEU A 33 2.99 7.08 -2.21
C LEU A 33 1.86 8.03 -1.79
N SER A 34 1.31 7.87 -0.58
CA SER A 34 0.22 8.71 -0.08
C SER A 34 0.66 10.15 0.16
N ARG A 35 1.87 10.37 0.71
CA ARG A 35 2.33 11.71 1.11
C ARG A 35 3.03 12.52 0.03
N PHE A 36 3.83 11.87 -0.83
CA PHE A 36 4.64 12.56 -1.84
C PHE A 36 4.02 12.50 -3.24
N TYR A 37 3.31 11.42 -3.56
CA TYR A 37 2.86 11.18 -4.93
C TYR A 37 1.34 11.32 -5.12
N SER A 38 0.55 10.94 -4.13
CA SER A 38 -0.90 11.00 -4.20
C SER A 38 -1.37 12.36 -3.71
N LYS A 39 -1.85 13.19 -4.62
CA LYS A 39 -2.41 14.51 -4.28
C LYS A 39 -3.85 14.43 -3.76
N SER A 40 -4.55 13.34 -4.05
CA SER A 40 -5.96 13.12 -3.68
C SER A 40 -6.28 11.62 -3.62
N LYS A 41 -7.37 11.27 -2.94
CA LYS A 41 -7.89 9.89 -2.86
C LYS A 41 -8.06 9.26 -4.23
N GLU A 42 -8.62 10.02 -5.19
CA GLU A 42 -8.83 9.56 -6.55
C GLU A 42 -7.50 9.23 -7.27
N ASP A 43 -6.47 10.06 -7.10
CA ASP A 43 -5.14 9.84 -7.68
C ASP A 43 -4.50 8.56 -7.13
N PHE A 44 -4.67 8.32 -5.82
CA PHE A 44 -4.22 7.09 -5.17
C PHE A 44 -4.96 5.87 -5.72
N VAL A 45 -6.30 5.92 -5.81
CA VAL A 45 -7.12 4.83 -6.36
C VAL A 45 -6.71 4.53 -7.80
N GLN A 46 -6.59 5.54 -8.66
CA GLN A 46 -6.19 5.34 -10.04
C GLN A 46 -4.80 4.70 -10.18
N ARG A 47 -3.86 5.03 -9.27
CA ARG A 47 -2.54 4.39 -9.25
C ARG A 47 -2.65 2.93 -8.82
N VAL A 48 -3.36 2.66 -7.73
CA VAL A 48 -3.57 1.30 -7.22
C VAL A 48 -4.37 0.46 -8.23
N GLU A 49 -5.25 1.05 -9.03
CA GLU A 49 -5.97 0.39 -10.12
C GLU A 49 -5.06 -0.07 -11.27
N ARG A 50 -3.85 0.49 -11.39
CA ARG A 50 -2.85 0.00 -12.34
C ARG A 50 -2.19 -1.29 -11.90
N LEU A 51 -2.33 -1.66 -10.63
CA LEU A 51 -1.82 -2.92 -10.11
C LEU A 51 -2.68 -4.07 -10.59
N THR A 52 -2.03 -5.20 -10.84
CA THR A 52 -2.72 -6.47 -11.06
C THR A 52 -3.22 -7.02 -9.74
N ASP A 53 -4.15 -7.97 -9.81
CA ASP A 53 -4.68 -8.66 -8.64
C ASP A 53 -3.56 -9.27 -7.79
N GLU A 54 -2.50 -9.81 -8.41
CA GLU A 54 -1.32 -10.37 -7.74
C GLU A 54 -0.46 -9.32 -7.02
N GLU A 55 -0.29 -8.13 -7.61
CA GLU A 55 0.49 -7.04 -7.01
C GLU A 55 -0.26 -6.40 -5.84
N LEU A 56 -1.57 -6.24 -5.97
CA LEU A 56 -2.44 -5.78 -4.89
C LEU A 56 -2.40 -6.75 -3.69
N ASP A 57 -2.45 -8.03 -4.01
CA ASP A 57 -2.34 -9.13 -3.06
C ASP A 57 -0.99 -9.16 -2.33
N TYR A 58 0.08 -8.86 -3.07
CA TYR A 58 1.42 -8.69 -2.52
C TYR A 58 1.50 -7.49 -1.57
N LEU A 59 0.97 -6.32 -1.94
CA LEU A 59 0.92 -5.15 -1.05
C LEU A 59 0.17 -5.45 0.25
N VAL A 60 -0.96 -6.15 0.16
CA VAL A 60 -1.68 -6.64 1.34
C VAL A 60 -0.77 -7.50 2.20
N GLY A 61 -0.03 -8.44 1.60
CA GLY A 61 0.97 -9.26 2.29
C GLY A 61 2.11 -8.46 2.95
N LEU A 62 2.59 -7.38 2.32
CA LEU A 62 3.60 -6.50 2.92
C LEU A 62 3.10 -5.80 4.17
N VAL A 63 1.85 -5.35 4.15
CA VAL A 63 1.20 -4.77 5.33
C VAL A 63 1.04 -5.86 6.40
N GLU A 64 0.61 -7.07 6.03
CA GLU A 64 0.50 -8.19 6.97
C GLU A 64 1.85 -8.54 7.62
N ASN A 65 2.94 -8.47 6.86
CA ASN A 65 4.31 -8.67 7.35
C ASN A 65 4.87 -7.48 8.16
N GLY A 66 4.08 -6.41 8.35
CA GLY A 66 4.51 -5.19 9.02
C GLY A 66 5.64 -4.46 8.29
N GLU A 67 5.80 -4.69 6.98
CA GLU A 67 6.76 -3.96 6.12
C GLU A 67 6.19 -2.59 5.76
N GLU A 68 4.86 -2.47 5.82
CA GLU A 68 4.13 -1.32 5.35
C GLU A 68 3.18 -0.75 6.41
N CYS A 69 3.39 0.52 6.75
CA CYS A 69 2.56 1.22 7.73
C CYS A 69 1.38 1.91 7.07
N LEU A 70 0.22 1.24 7.06
CA LEU A 70 -1.07 1.87 6.73
C LEU A 70 -1.55 2.84 7.81
N SER A 71 -1.11 2.69 9.06
CA SER A 71 -1.49 3.61 10.14
C SER A 71 -0.91 5.02 9.95
N CYS A 72 0.06 5.18 9.04
CA CYS A 72 0.66 6.48 8.72
C CYS A 72 0.06 7.15 7.47
N ILE A 73 -0.90 6.50 6.80
CA ILE A 73 -1.63 7.12 5.69
C ILE A 73 -2.96 7.68 6.18
N VAL A 74 -3.47 8.67 5.44
CA VAL A 74 -4.75 9.31 5.76
C VAL A 74 -5.88 8.27 5.67
N PRO A 75 -6.83 8.24 6.64
CA PRO A 75 -7.88 7.21 6.70
C PRO A 75 -8.70 7.09 5.41
N GLU A 76 -8.95 8.19 4.70
CA GLU A 76 -9.64 8.17 3.40
C GLU A 76 -8.92 7.33 2.32
N TYR A 77 -7.59 7.33 2.32
CA TYR A 77 -6.78 6.57 1.36
C TYR A 77 -6.77 5.10 1.73
N LYS A 78 -6.76 4.82 3.02
CA LYS A 78 -6.83 3.48 3.58
C LYS A 78 -8.17 2.82 3.29
N GLU A 79 -9.28 3.53 3.51
CA GLU A 79 -10.61 3.02 3.15
C GLU A 79 -10.72 2.75 1.65
N ALA A 80 -10.20 3.65 0.81
CA ALA A 80 -10.17 3.43 -0.63
C ALA A 80 -9.34 2.20 -1.03
N PHE A 81 -8.20 1.98 -0.38
CA PHE A 81 -7.39 0.78 -0.59
C PHE A 81 -8.14 -0.49 -0.16
N VAL A 82 -8.76 -0.48 1.02
CA VAL A 82 -9.55 -1.61 1.53
C VAL A 82 -10.70 -1.92 0.59
N GLU A 83 -11.45 -0.91 0.12
CA GLU A 83 -12.55 -1.10 -0.83
C GLU A 83 -12.08 -1.74 -2.14
N MET A 84 -10.91 -1.33 -2.64
CA MET A 84 -10.31 -1.96 -3.82
C MET A 84 -9.94 -3.42 -3.58
N VAL A 85 -9.33 -3.74 -2.43
CA VAL A 85 -9.02 -5.12 -2.04
C VAL A 85 -10.31 -5.91 -1.83
N GLU A 86 -11.38 -5.33 -1.29
CA GLU A 86 -12.70 -5.96 -1.14
C GLU A 86 -13.30 -6.32 -2.51
N ARG A 87 -13.23 -5.40 -3.49
CA ARG A 87 -13.75 -5.63 -4.84
C ARG A 87 -12.99 -6.69 -5.61
N ARG A 88 -11.67 -6.77 -5.42
CA ARG A 88 -10.76 -7.68 -6.14
C ARG A 88 -10.62 -9.04 -5.45
N SER A 89 -10.49 -9.01 -4.13
CA SER A 89 -10.21 -10.18 -3.29
C SER A 89 -10.92 -10.08 -1.94
N PRO A 90 -12.23 -10.33 -1.88
CA PRO A 90 -13.04 -10.16 -0.66
C PRO A 90 -12.55 -11.02 0.51
N LYS A 91 -12.03 -12.23 0.21
CA LYS A 91 -11.46 -13.13 1.22
C LYS A 91 -10.24 -12.54 1.93
N ARG A 92 -9.40 -11.79 1.19
CA ARG A 92 -8.21 -11.17 1.75
C ARG A 92 -8.52 -9.85 2.43
N ALA A 93 -9.49 -9.12 1.91
CA ALA A 93 -9.92 -7.86 2.47
C ALA A 93 -10.42 -7.98 3.91
N GLU A 94 -11.17 -9.04 4.25
CA GLU A 94 -11.60 -9.27 5.62
C GLU A 94 -10.41 -9.47 6.57
N LYS A 95 -9.43 -10.27 6.15
CA LYS A 95 -8.20 -10.53 6.92
C LYS A 95 -7.37 -9.25 7.07
N PHE A 96 -7.26 -8.49 6.00
CA PHE A 96 -6.56 -7.23 5.94
C PHE A 96 -7.20 -6.16 6.85
N ARG A 97 -8.54 -6.08 6.89
CA ARG A 97 -9.28 -5.18 7.77
C ARG A 97 -9.09 -5.53 9.25
N LYS A 98 -9.06 -6.83 9.57
CA LYS A 98 -8.72 -7.30 10.93
C LYS A 98 -7.30 -6.95 11.33
N LEU A 99 -6.34 -7.05 10.40
CA LEU A 99 -4.95 -6.68 10.65
C LEU A 99 -4.80 -5.16 10.88
N ILE A 100 -5.48 -4.36 10.09
CA ILE A 100 -5.56 -2.91 10.25
C ILE A 100 -6.06 -2.54 11.65
N ASP A 101 -7.19 -3.12 12.07
CA ASP A 101 -7.82 -2.86 13.37
C ASP A 101 -6.87 -3.26 14.52
N PHE A 102 -6.20 -4.39 14.36
CA PHE A 102 -5.16 -4.86 15.29
C PHE A 102 -3.97 -3.88 15.38
N LEU A 103 -3.52 -3.30 14.27
CA LEU A 103 -2.43 -2.31 14.25
C LEU A 103 -2.84 -0.94 14.81
N GLU A 104 -4.13 -0.60 14.77
CA GLU A 104 -4.67 0.66 15.28
C GLU A 104 -5.05 0.63 16.76
N THR A 105 -5.08 -0.53 17.40
CA THR A 105 -5.40 -0.64 18.82
C THR A 105 -4.10 -0.54 19.63
N PRO A 106 -3.76 0.62 20.25
CA PRO A 106 -2.63 0.69 21.16
C PRO A 106 -3.05 -0.01 22.45
N SER A 107 -2.38 -1.12 22.79
CA SER A 107 -2.42 -1.66 24.16
C SER A 107 -1.65 -0.76 25.11
#